data_AF-Q586Z3-F1
#
_entry.id   AF-Q586Z3-F1
#
_cell.length_a   1.000
_cell.length_b   1.000
_cell.length_c   1.000
_cell.angle_alpha   90.00
_cell.angle_beta   90.00
_cell.angle_gamma   90.00
#
_symmetry.space_group_name_H-M   'P 1'
#
loop_
_entity.id
_entity.type
_entity.pdbx_description
1 polymer ?
#
loop_
_entity_poly.entity_id
_entity_poly.type
_entity_poly.pdbx_seq_one_letter_code
_entity_poly.pdbx_strand_id
1 'polypeptide(L)'
;MFVFFVALAICTASGVFFGVGATGGTGCGPKQACFPWLENSSATRCQRGGRINLRFMLDLPQGDTEAPSTNQKRAVYAFCPIVDELQVFTLKGAGRVSSLLQKTSSSGQASITPNPAPRYLSVFGFGRSGQKEYPERDVSNSTVVIAMRDIGLCNSPDSVAIVNMVILTIGMHDGKFNYISSDADTKEPDDSESGIPSGNSSGTGSPMESVQPAMVGFRPTCDESDHCIFSPTSPCVGPIRGMKNCGACYNTPDDIEGASIQVWTSYQGTDLERQPLLSGGMDPMGFRKFAGGKFVGNIKYAVSKIENTASGMMPGDETNSTP
;
A
#
# COMPACT_ATOMS: atom_id res chain seq x y z
N MET A 1 -20.12 -16.76 -26.25
CA MET A 1 -19.02 -16.76 -25.26
C MET A 1 -18.45 -15.34 -25.23
N PHE A 2 -18.87 -14.52 -24.25
CA PHE A 2 -18.40 -13.14 -24.14
C PHE A 2 -17.06 -13.12 -23.40
N VAL A 3 -15.97 -12.90 -24.13
CA VAL A 3 -14.65 -12.68 -23.55
C VAL A 3 -14.58 -11.21 -23.12
N PHE A 4 -14.73 -10.94 -21.83
CA PHE A 4 -14.47 -9.62 -21.26
C PHE A 4 -12.96 -9.35 -21.32
N PHE A 5 -12.53 -8.55 -22.30
CA PHE A 5 -11.20 -7.95 -22.30
C PHE A 5 -11.19 -6.83 -21.26
N VAL A 6 -10.71 -7.13 -20.05
CA VAL A 6 -10.35 -6.10 -19.07
C VAL A 6 -9.06 -5.47 -19.59
N ALA A 7 -9.17 -4.32 -20.24
CA ALA A 7 -8.02 -3.52 -20.66
C ALA A 7 -7.31 -2.98 -19.40
N LEU A 8 -6.29 -3.68 -18.93
CA LEU A 8 -5.42 -3.19 -17.87
C LEU A 8 -4.59 -2.03 -18.43
N ALA A 9 -5.03 -0.79 -18.17
CA ALA A 9 -4.29 0.41 -18.56
C ALA A 9 -3.01 0.52 -17.71
N ILE A 10 -1.89 0.03 -18.24
CA ILE A 10 -0.58 0.14 -17.60
C ILE A 10 -0.07 1.58 -17.79
N CYS A 11 -0.37 2.47 -16.84
CA CYS A 11 0.07 3.86 -16.89
C CYS A 11 1.55 3.97 -16.43
N THR A 12 2.50 3.82 -17.36
CA THR A 12 3.95 3.89 -17.09
C THR A 12 4.47 5.34 -17.02
N ALA A 13 4.01 6.14 -16.06
CA ALA A 13 4.64 7.43 -15.74
C ALA A 13 5.20 7.36 -14.31
N SER A 14 6.40 6.80 -14.17
CA SER A 14 7.08 6.66 -12.87
C SER A 14 8.40 7.42 -12.91
N GLY A 15 8.38 8.70 -12.51
CA GLY A 15 9.59 9.43 -12.13
C GLY A 15 9.80 9.28 -10.63
N VAL A 16 11.00 8.85 -10.21
CA VAL A 16 11.40 8.91 -8.79
C VAL A 16 11.97 10.30 -8.55
N PHE A 17 11.25 11.13 -7.79
CA PHE A 17 11.72 12.45 -7.40
C PHE A 17 12.32 12.38 -5.99
N PHE A 18 13.62 12.66 -5.88
CA PHE A 18 14.28 12.93 -4.61
C PHE A 18 14.15 14.42 -4.32
N GLY A 19 13.20 14.82 -3.48
CA GLY A 19 12.91 16.24 -3.25
C GLY A 19 12.56 16.56 -1.80
N VAL A 20 13.25 17.55 -1.23
CA VAL A 20 12.84 18.24 0.01
C VAL A 20 11.79 19.27 -0.41
N GLY A 21 10.53 19.07 -0.04
CA GLY A 21 9.44 19.99 -0.37
C GLY A 21 8.50 19.43 -1.43
N ALA A 22 7.48 18.71 -0.99
CA ALA A 22 6.47 18.10 -1.85
C ALA A 22 5.46 19.13 -2.40
N THR A 23 5.90 20.30 -2.85
CA THR A 23 5.05 21.29 -3.54
C THR A 23 5.22 21.26 -5.05
N GLY A 24 6.15 20.46 -5.59
CA GLY A 24 6.25 20.20 -7.01
C GLY A 24 4.94 19.60 -7.51
N GLY A 25 4.18 20.36 -8.30
CA GLY A 25 2.93 19.94 -8.89
C GLY A 25 3.15 18.67 -9.71
N THR A 26 2.88 17.52 -9.11
CA THR A 26 2.85 16.24 -9.81
C THR A 26 1.75 16.38 -10.85
N GLY A 27 2.13 16.65 -12.10
CA GLY A 27 1.18 16.94 -13.17
C GLY A 27 0.27 15.74 -13.35
N CYS A 28 -0.93 15.77 -12.78
CA CYS A 28 -1.96 14.76 -12.98
C CYS A 28 -2.62 14.86 -14.37
N GLY A 29 -1.85 15.31 -15.37
CA GLY A 29 -2.36 15.76 -16.65
C GLY A 29 -3.23 17.04 -16.51
N PRO A 30 -4.13 17.28 -17.48
CA PRO A 30 -4.98 18.47 -17.51
C PRO A 30 -6.11 18.44 -16.47
N LYS A 31 -6.44 17.26 -15.90
CA LYS A 31 -7.48 17.13 -14.88
C LYS A 31 -6.90 17.42 -13.50
N GLN A 32 -7.51 18.35 -12.78
CA GLN A 32 -7.17 18.64 -11.39
C GLN A 32 -7.44 17.41 -10.52
N ALA A 33 -6.47 17.04 -9.69
CA ALA A 33 -6.63 15.96 -8.72
C ALA A 33 -7.32 16.46 -7.45
N CYS A 34 -8.12 15.60 -6.83
CA CYS A 34 -8.70 15.82 -5.52
C CYS A 34 -7.69 15.56 -4.38
N PHE A 35 -7.96 16.16 -3.23
CA PHE A 35 -7.14 16.08 -2.00
C PHE A 35 -8.06 15.81 -0.80
N PRO A 36 -8.58 14.58 -0.63
CA PRO A 36 -9.68 14.29 0.29
C PRO A 36 -9.32 14.42 1.78
N TRP A 37 -8.04 14.58 2.11
CA TRP A 37 -7.55 14.78 3.49
C TRP A 37 -7.45 16.25 3.91
N LEU A 38 -7.54 17.20 2.96
CA LEU A 38 -7.54 18.62 3.29
C LEU A 38 -8.92 19.05 3.79
N GLU A 39 -8.95 19.96 4.76
CA GLU A 39 -10.20 20.56 5.29
C GLU A 39 -10.39 22.03 4.91
N ASN A 40 -9.35 22.67 4.40
CA ASN A 40 -9.38 24.09 4.05
C ASN A 40 -10.12 24.36 2.72
N SER A 41 -10.18 25.62 2.31
CA SER A 41 -10.78 26.03 1.03
C SER A 41 -10.09 25.43 -0.20
N SER A 42 -8.87 24.90 -0.05
CA SER A 42 -8.14 24.18 -1.10
C SER A 42 -8.52 22.69 -1.18
N ALA A 43 -9.41 22.22 -0.30
CA ALA A 43 -9.88 20.83 -0.28
C ALA A 43 -10.81 20.54 -1.46
N THR A 44 -10.25 19.97 -2.52
CA THR A 44 -11.05 19.42 -3.61
C THR A 44 -11.56 18.04 -3.22
N ARG A 45 -12.89 17.88 -3.15
CA ARG A 45 -13.56 16.59 -2.91
C ARG A 45 -13.40 15.69 -4.13
N CYS A 46 -13.33 14.38 -3.89
CA CYS A 46 -13.17 13.39 -4.94
C CYS A 46 -14.52 13.01 -5.56
N GLN A 47 -14.57 12.97 -6.89
CA GLN A 47 -15.70 12.47 -7.67
C GLN A 47 -15.27 11.19 -8.40
N ARG A 48 -16.18 10.25 -8.58
CA ARG A 48 -15.98 9.03 -9.38
C ARG A 48 -15.52 9.37 -10.79
N GLY A 49 -14.49 8.67 -11.30
CA GLY A 49 -13.87 8.98 -12.59
C GLY A 49 -12.98 10.24 -12.61
N GLY A 50 -12.95 11.01 -11.51
CA GLY A 50 -11.97 12.08 -11.26
C GLY A 50 -10.60 11.53 -10.91
N ARG A 51 -9.60 12.40 -10.70
CA ARG A 51 -8.26 11.99 -10.25
C ARG A 51 -8.05 12.29 -8.78
N ILE A 52 -7.30 11.46 -8.07
CA ILE A 52 -6.85 11.72 -6.68
C ILE A 52 -5.33 11.89 -6.66
N ASN A 53 -4.79 12.83 -5.87
CA ASN A 53 -3.34 12.91 -5.65
C ASN A 53 -2.94 11.87 -4.60
N LEU A 54 -2.17 10.85 -4.97
CA LEU A 54 -1.62 9.88 -4.01
C LEU A 54 -0.11 9.99 -3.96
N ARG A 55 0.44 10.05 -2.74
CA ARG A 55 1.89 10.09 -2.53
C ARG A 55 2.29 9.06 -1.51
N PHE A 56 3.21 8.19 -1.90
CA PHE A 56 3.79 7.17 -1.06
C PHE A 56 5.16 7.63 -0.61
N MET A 57 5.37 7.69 0.70
CA MET A 57 6.63 8.05 1.30
C MET A 57 7.33 6.77 1.78
N LEU A 58 8.47 6.48 1.19
CA LEU A 58 9.31 5.33 1.51
C LEU A 58 10.50 5.78 2.35
N ASP A 59 10.69 5.19 3.52
CA ASP A 59 11.84 5.49 4.37
C ASP A 59 13.17 5.10 3.70
N LEU A 60 14.12 6.03 3.75
CA LEU A 60 15.51 5.80 3.33
C LEU A 60 16.33 5.24 4.50
N PRO A 61 17.41 4.49 4.21
CA PRO A 61 18.36 4.09 5.24
C PRO A 61 18.96 5.31 5.97
N GLN A 62 18.99 5.26 7.30
CA GLN A 62 19.75 6.22 8.09
C GLN A 62 21.23 5.94 7.90
N GLY A 63 21.97 6.89 7.32
CA GLY A 63 23.44 6.79 7.22
C GLY A 63 24.02 6.70 5.82
N ASP A 64 23.21 6.73 4.76
CA ASP A 64 23.76 6.92 3.40
C ASP A 64 24.30 8.34 3.28
N THR A 65 25.61 8.47 3.55
CA THR A 65 26.40 9.70 3.52
C THR A 65 26.44 10.38 2.14
N GLU A 66 25.93 9.74 1.09
CA GLU A 66 25.93 10.28 -0.26
C GLU A 66 24.67 11.07 -0.64
N ALA A 67 23.61 11.05 0.16
CA ALA A 67 22.44 11.89 -0.13
C ALA A 67 22.80 13.38 0.11
N PRO A 68 22.77 14.26 -0.92
CA PRO A 68 23.40 15.59 -0.91
C PRO A 68 22.74 16.65 0.00
N SER A 69 21.90 16.25 0.95
CA SER A 69 21.45 17.12 2.05
C SER A 69 21.02 16.22 3.21
N THR A 70 21.69 16.36 4.35
CA THR A 70 21.68 15.48 5.54
C THR A 70 20.32 15.30 6.24
N ASN A 71 19.22 15.76 5.65
CA ASN A 71 17.87 15.70 6.23
C ASN A 71 16.85 14.91 5.40
N GLN A 72 17.21 14.40 4.20
CA GLN A 72 16.29 13.58 3.42
C GLN A 72 16.14 12.18 4.01
N LYS A 73 15.06 11.95 4.75
CA LYS A 73 14.75 10.65 5.36
C LYS A 73 13.83 9.76 4.51
N ARG A 74 13.30 10.27 3.39
CA ARG A 74 12.24 9.60 2.63
C ARG A 74 12.34 9.87 1.13
N ALA A 75 12.06 8.85 0.32
CA ALA A 75 11.74 8.98 -1.10
C ALA A 75 10.22 9.11 -1.27
N VAL A 76 9.79 9.86 -2.29
CA VAL A 76 8.35 10.08 -2.56
C VAL A 76 7.99 9.58 -3.95
N TYR A 77 7.03 8.67 -4.00
CA TYR A 77 6.39 8.22 -5.24
C TYR A 77 5.02 8.88 -5.36
N ALA A 78 4.77 9.57 -6.45
CA ALA A 78 3.51 10.27 -6.66
C ALA A 78 2.74 9.66 -7.84
N PHE A 79 1.44 9.47 -7.64
CA PHE A 79 0.51 8.93 -8.63
C PHE A 79 -0.77 9.75 -8.65
N CYS A 80 -1.49 9.69 -9.78
CA CYS A 80 -2.79 10.34 -9.93
C CYS A 80 -3.87 9.34 -10.41
N PRO A 81 -4.22 8.33 -9.60
CA PRO A 81 -5.25 7.35 -9.96
C PRO A 81 -6.58 8.00 -10.31
N ILE A 82 -7.39 7.26 -11.06
CA ILE A 82 -8.80 7.53 -11.28
C ILE A 82 -9.59 6.97 -10.09
N VAL A 83 -10.41 7.82 -9.49
CA VAL A 83 -11.27 7.46 -8.37
C VAL A 83 -12.28 6.41 -8.81
N ASP A 84 -12.37 5.35 -8.01
CA ASP A 84 -13.21 4.16 -8.23
C ASP A 84 -12.77 3.21 -9.35
N GLU A 85 -11.55 3.36 -9.87
CA GLU A 85 -10.95 2.35 -10.73
C GLU A 85 -9.96 1.49 -9.93
N LEU A 86 -10.05 0.17 -10.11
CA LEU A 86 -9.02 -0.73 -9.57
C LEU A 86 -7.74 -0.54 -10.37
N GLN A 87 -6.70 -0.02 -9.71
CA GLN A 87 -5.41 0.26 -10.34
C GLN A 87 -4.27 -0.35 -9.56
N VAL A 88 -3.21 -0.70 -10.29
CA VAL A 88 -1.96 -1.21 -9.72
C VAL A 88 -0.82 -0.30 -10.13
N PHE A 89 -0.03 0.11 -9.14
CA PHE A 89 1.18 0.90 -9.32
C PHE A 89 2.41 0.06 -9.00
N THR A 90 3.51 0.28 -9.71
CA THR A 90 4.79 -0.36 -9.41
C THR A 90 5.77 0.68 -8.88
N LEU A 91 6.17 0.55 -7.62
CA LEU A 91 7.22 1.35 -7.03
C LEU A 91 8.57 0.81 -7.50
N LYS A 92 9.00 1.24 -8.69
CA LYS A 92 10.27 0.82 -9.28
C LYS A 92 11.45 1.29 -8.41
N GLY A 93 12.43 0.40 -8.24
CA GLY A 93 13.58 0.64 -7.40
C GLY A 93 13.24 0.81 -5.91
N ALA A 94 12.03 0.45 -5.47
CA ALA A 94 11.68 0.50 -4.06
C ALA A 94 12.60 -0.41 -3.25
N GLY A 95 12.97 -1.59 -3.76
CA GLY A 95 13.97 -2.45 -3.12
C GLY A 95 15.29 -1.72 -2.91
N ARG A 96 15.84 -1.07 -3.95
CA ARG A 96 17.03 -0.21 -3.88
C ARG A 96 16.90 0.97 -2.90
N VAL A 97 15.79 1.69 -2.93
CA VAL A 97 15.55 2.89 -2.12
C VAL A 97 15.33 2.55 -0.66
N SER A 98 14.65 1.43 -0.40
CA SER A 98 14.54 0.83 0.92
C SER A 98 15.79 0.08 1.34
N SER A 99 16.79 -0.02 0.45
CA SER A 99 17.74 -1.10 0.56
C SER A 99 18.48 -1.03 1.88
N LEU A 100 18.64 -2.21 2.43
CA LEU A 100 19.47 -2.47 3.57
C LEU A 100 20.88 -2.73 3.05
N LEU A 101 21.31 -2.07 1.97
CA LEU A 101 22.59 -2.32 1.35
C LEU A 101 23.59 -1.28 1.84
N GLN A 102 24.75 -1.74 2.27
CA GLN A 102 25.93 -0.93 2.53
C GLN A 102 26.90 -1.10 1.37
N LYS A 103 27.20 0.00 0.68
CA LYS A 103 28.26 0.02 -0.34
C LYS A 103 29.59 0.26 0.34
N THR A 104 30.56 -0.61 0.09
CA THR A 104 31.93 -0.38 0.54
C THR A 104 32.65 0.53 -0.45
N SER A 105 33.12 1.69 0.01
CA SER A 105 33.71 2.73 -0.86
C SER A 105 34.90 2.23 -1.68
N SER A 106 35.60 1.19 -1.23
CA SER A 106 36.82 0.68 -1.86
C SER A 106 36.58 -0.29 -3.01
N SER A 107 35.47 -1.04 -3.02
CA SER A 107 35.23 -2.09 -4.02
C SER A 107 34.02 -1.82 -4.91
N GLY A 108 33.14 -0.91 -4.51
CA GLY A 108 31.81 -0.77 -5.13
C GLY A 108 30.89 -1.95 -4.86
N GLN A 109 31.35 -2.98 -4.15
CA GLN A 109 30.54 -4.12 -3.74
C GLN A 109 29.52 -3.66 -2.71
N ALA A 110 28.26 -3.87 -3.03
CA ALA A 110 27.15 -3.74 -2.11
C ALA A 110 27.06 -5.03 -1.26
N SER A 111 26.77 -4.87 0.02
CA SER A 111 26.50 -5.97 0.94
C SER A 111 25.28 -5.63 1.77
N ILE A 112 24.57 -6.62 2.30
CA ILE A 112 23.43 -6.36 3.17
C ILE A 112 23.94 -5.89 4.53
N THR A 113 23.54 -4.68 4.93
CA THR A 113 23.75 -4.07 6.24
C THR A 113 23.37 -5.07 7.33
N PRO A 114 24.24 -5.31 8.34
CA PRO A 114 24.01 -6.35 9.32
C PRO A 114 22.85 -6.05 10.28
N ASN A 115 22.65 -4.80 10.69
CA ASN A 115 21.56 -4.45 11.62
C ASN A 115 20.65 -3.37 11.03
N PRO A 116 19.90 -3.69 9.97
CA PRO A 116 19.03 -2.72 9.37
C PRO A 116 17.75 -2.58 10.18
N ALA A 117 17.41 -1.35 10.57
CA ALA A 117 16.06 -1.06 11.06
C ALA A 117 15.02 -1.38 9.95
N PRO A 118 13.78 -1.76 10.31
CA PRO A 118 12.70 -1.93 9.35
C PRO A 118 12.50 -0.69 8.48
N ARG A 119 11.99 -0.89 7.27
CA ARG A 119 11.67 0.19 6.33
C ARG A 119 10.17 0.26 6.16
N TYR A 120 9.65 1.48 6.20
CA TYR A 120 8.21 1.71 6.11
C TYR A 120 7.84 2.43 4.83
N LEU A 121 6.69 2.03 4.30
CA LEU A 121 5.95 2.77 3.30
C LEU A 121 4.75 3.40 4.00
N SER A 122 4.55 4.70 3.80
CA SER A 122 3.41 5.44 4.34
C SER A 122 2.71 6.23 3.24
N VAL A 123 1.42 6.52 3.41
CA VAL A 123 0.65 7.31 2.44
C VAL A 123 0.43 8.71 2.99
N PHE A 124 0.91 9.71 2.26
CA PHE A 124 0.74 11.11 2.66
C PHE A 124 -0.74 11.49 2.71
N GLY A 125 -1.14 12.21 3.75
CA GLY A 125 -2.54 12.63 3.94
C GLY A 125 -3.44 11.60 4.62
N PHE A 126 -2.93 10.41 4.93
CA PHE A 126 -3.69 9.30 5.52
C PHE A 126 -3.44 9.15 7.04
N GLY A 127 -2.88 10.18 7.68
CA GLY A 127 -2.61 10.19 9.12
C GLY A 127 -3.87 10.42 9.96
N ARG A 128 -3.70 10.59 11.27
CA ARG A 128 -4.80 10.87 12.21
C ARG A 128 -5.26 12.32 12.12
N SER A 129 -6.42 12.65 12.69
CA SER A 129 -6.97 14.02 12.69
C SER A 129 -5.98 15.09 13.18
N GLY A 130 -5.13 14.78 14.16
CA GLY A 130 -4.08 15.69 14.66
C GLY A 130 -2.79 15.77 13.82
N GLN A 131 -2.55 14.82 12.91
CA GLN A 131 -1.37 14.77 12.04
C GLN A 131 -1.70 14.07 10.71
N LYS A 132 -2.57 14.70 9.91
CA LYS A 132 -3.10 14.09 8.69
C LYS A 132 -2.04 13.81 7.63
N GLU A 133 -1.05 14.68 7.52
CA GLU A 133 -0.02 14.60 6.48
C GLU A 133 0.89 13.38 6.62
N TYR A 134 1.23 13.00 7.86
CA TYR A 134 2.23 11.98 8.15
C TYR A 134 1.65 10.93 9.10
N PRO A 135 1.24 9.76 8.55
CA PRO A 135 0.86 8.63 9.37
C PRO A 135 1.95 8.22 10.36
N GLU A 136 1.53 7.85 11.57
CA GLU A 136 2.41 7.33 12.61
C GLU A 136 2.80 5.87 12.29
N ARG A 137 4.06 5.50 12.56
CA ARG A 137 4.56 4.13 12.37
C ARG A 137 3.98 3.22 13.44
N ASP A 138 3.69 1.97 13.07
CA ASP A 138 3.18 0.92 13.98
C ASP A 138 1.83 1.23 14.67
N VAL A 139 1.28 2.43 14.48
CA VAL A 139 -0.02 2.88 15.00
C VAL A 139 -1.03 3.04 13.87
N SER A 140 -0.61 3.61 12.74
CA SER A 140 -1.50 3.85 11.60
C SER A 140 -1.53 2.69 10.63
N ASN A 141 -2.73 2.28 10.22
CA ASN A 141 -2.92 1.33 9.11
C ASN A 141 -2.42 1.90 7.78
N SER A 142 -2.17 3.20 7.70
CA SER A 142 -1.61 3.89 6.54
C SER A 142 -0.09 3.83 6.47
N THR A 143 0.54 3.06 7.37
CA THR A 143 1.97 2.78 7.42
C THR A 143 2.18 1.27 7.43
N VAL A 144 3.12 0.76 6.63
CA VAL A 144 3.41 -0.67 6.54
C VAL A 144 4.90 -0.93 6.42
N VAL A 145 5.39 -2.00 7.05
CA VAL A 145 6.77 -2.48 6.86
C VAL A 145 6.87 -3.12 5.49
N ILE A 146 7.81 -2.64 4.67
CA ILE A 146 8.03 -3.15 3.32
C ILE A 146 9.37 -3.87 3.15
N ALA A 147 10.33 -3.67 4.05
CA ALA A 147 11.58 -4.42 4.06
C ALA A 147 12.10 -4.60 5.49
N MET A 148 12.57 -5.81 5.80
CA MET A 148 13.26 -6.12 7.06
C MET A 148 14.22 -7.30 6.90
N ARG A 149 15.27 -7.33 7.73
CA ARG A 149 16.17 -8.48 7.88
C ARG A 149 15.77 -9.23 9.15
N ASP A 150 15.33 -10.47 8.99
CA ASP A 150 15.01 -11.35 10.10
C ASP A 150 15.31 -12.80 9.69
N ILE A 151 16.18 -13.46 10.46
CA ILE A 151 16.59 -14.84 10.22
C ILE A 151 15.40 -15.80 10.24
N GLY A 152 14.38 -15.50 11.06
CA GLY A 152 13.16 -16.31 11.17
C GLY A 152 12.25 -16.18 9.95
N LEU A 153 12.38 -15.12 9.14
CA LEU A 153 11.55 -14.94 7.94
C LEU A 153 12.12 -15.66 6.71
N CYS A 154 13.45 -15.65 6.56
CA CYS A 154 14.11 -16.12 5.34
C CYS A 154 15.02 -17.34 5.53
N ASN A 155 15.14 -17.87 6.75
CA ASN A 155 16.04 -18.98 7.09
C ASN A 155 17.51 -18.73 6.71
N SER A 156 17.89 -17.48 6.54
CA SER A 156 19.24 -17.06 6.18
C SER A 156 19.52 -15.71 6.84
N PRO A 157 20.67 -15.57 7.53
CA PRO A 157 21.07 -14.27 8.04
C PRO A 157 21.32 -13.30 6.90
N ASP A 158 21.81 -13.75 5.75
CA ASP A 158 22.22 -12.88 4.64
C ASP A 158 21.07 -12.60 3.66
N SER A 159 19.85 -12.60 4.17
CA SER A 159 18.63 -12.40 3.38
C SER A 159 17.81 -11.23 3.90
N VAL A 160 17.18 -10.51 2.97
CA VAL A 160 16.20 -9.46 3.27
C VAL A 160 14.85 -9.90 2.75
N ALA A 161 13.83 -9.82 3.62
CA ALA A 161 12.45 -9.99 3.20
C ALA A 161 11.90 -8.65 2.71
N ILE A 162 11.42 -8.59 1.47
CA ILE A 162 10.82 -7.39 0.87
C ILE A 162 9.38 -7.72 0.46
N VAL A 163 8.45 -6.86 0.83
CA VAL A 163 7.05 -6.96 0.43
C VAL A 163 6.93 -6.76 -1.07
N ASN A 164 6.30 -7.69 -1.78
CA ASN A 164 6.12 -7.59 -3.23
C ASN A 164 4.77 -6.94 -3.61
N MET A 165 3.78 -7.01 -2.73
CA MET A 165 2.44 -6.51 -2.97
C MET A 165 1.81 -5.94 -1.69
N VAL A 166 1.24 -4.74 -1.80
CA VAL A 166 0.39 -4.13 -0.77
C VAL A 166 -0.95 -3.74 -1.38
N ILE A 167 -1.99 -3.74 -0.55
CA ILE A 167 -3.35 -3.34 -0.94
C ILE A 167 -3.74 -2.13 -0.12
N LEU A 168 -3.88 -0.98 -0.78
CA LEU A 168 -4.34 0.26 -0.19
C LEU A 168 -5.86 0.37 -0.39
N THR A 169 -6.59 0.56 0.71
CA THR A 169 -8.01 0.90 0.71
C THR A 169 -8.18 2.39 0.98
N ILE A 170 -9.06 3.02 0.20
CA ILE A 170 -9.35 4.45 0.27
C ILE A 170 -10.85 4.60 0.55
N GLY A 171 -11.19 4.64 1.83
CA GLY A 171 -12.53 4.96 2.31
C GLY A 171 -12.85 6.45 2.18
N MET A 172 -13.98 6.77 1.58
CA MET A 172 -14.48 8.13 1.45
C MET A 172 -15.96 8.25 1.81
N HIS A 173 -16.35 9.39 2.35
CA HIS A 173 -17.73 9.78 2.57
C HIS A 173 -17.93 11.17 1.94
N ASP A 174 -18.86 11.28 1.00
CA ASP A 174 -19.12 12.50 0.22
C ASP A 174 -17.84 13.05 -0.47
N GLY A 175 -16.98 12.14 -0.94
CA GLY A 175 -15.72 12.48 -1.62
C GLY A 175 -14.60 12.97 -0.70
N LYS A 176 -14.71 12.83 0.62
CA LYS A 176 -13.68 13.18 1.62
C LYS A 176 -13.31 11.98 2.48
N PHE A 177 -12.15 12.03 3.12
CA PHE A 177 -11.85 11.06 4.19
C PHE A 177 -12.77 11.28 5.38
N ASN A 178 -13.29 10.18 5.92
CA ASN A 178 -14.18 10.20 7.06
C ASN A 178 -13.38 10.11 8.36
N TYR A 179 -12.97 11.27 8.88
CA TYR A 179 -12.44 11.39 10.24
C TYR A 179 -13.62 11.45 11.20
N ILE A 180 -13.97 10.31 11.80
CA ILE A 180 -14.99 10.26 12.85
C ILE A 180 -14.42 11.02 14.05
N SER A 181 -14.85 12.26 14.28
CA SER A 181 -14.48 12.99 15.49
C SER A 181 -15.14 12.33 16.70
N SER A 182 -14.37 12.08 17.77
CA SER A 182 -14.87 11.58 19.05
C SER A 182 -16.01 12.42 19.63
N ASP A 183 -16.12 13.69 19.22
CA ASP A 183 -17.10 14.64 19.77
C ASP A 183 -18.51 14.50 19.18
N ALA A 184 -18.71 13.67 18.16
CA ALA A 184 -20.02 13.52 17.51
C ALA A 184 -21.07 12.85 18.41
N ASP A 185 -20.65 12.14 19.46
CA ASP A 185 -21.55 11.33 20.31
C ASP A 185 -21.97 11.99 21.64
N THR A 186 -21.56 13.22 21.95
CA THR A 186 -21.96 13.88 23.21
C THR A 186 -22.94 15.03 23.02
N LYS A 187 -23.96 14.80 22.19
CA LYS A 187 -25.26 15.45 22.39
C LYS A 187 -26.27 14.33 22.65
N GLU A 188 -26.25 13.78 23.85
CA GLU A 188 -27.47 13.15 24.35
C GLU A 188 -28.59 14.21 24.22
N PRO A 189 -29.75 13.86 23.64
CA PRO A 189 -30.90 14.75 23.65
C PRO A 189 -31.20 15.10 25.11
N ASP A 190 -31.14 16.39 25.41
CA ASP A 190 -31.31 17.00 26.72
C ASP A 190 -32.79 16.88 27.13
N ASP A 191 -33.25 15.66 27.38
CA ASP A 191 -34.58 15.38 27.92
C ASP A 191 -34.49 15.49 29.45
N SER A 192 -34.38 16.70 30.02
CA SER A 192 -34.84 17.01 31.39
C SER A 192 -34.62 18.48 31.78
N GLU A 193 -35.63 19.29 31.46
CA GLU A 193 -36.00 20.50 32.18
C GLU A 193 -36.23 20.17 33.68
N SER A 194 -35.29 20.49 34.58
CA SER A 194 -35.56 20.81 36.00
C SER A 194 -34.27 21.17 36.74
N GLY A 195 -34.22 22.42 37.21
CA GLY A 195 -33.01 23.06 37.69
C GLY A 195 -32.37 22.45 38.94
N ILE A 196 -31.08 22.75 39.09
CA ILE A 196 -30.45 23.37 40.27
C ILE A 196 -29.13 24.00 39.77
N PRO A 197 -28.76 25.22 40.20
CA PRO A 197 -27.67 25.98 39.60
C PRO A 197 -26.31 25.71 40.26
N SER A 198 -25.26 25.89 39.45
CA SER A 198 -23.94 26.37 39.88
C SER A 198 -23.07 25.42 40.71
N GLY A 199 -22.46 24.43 40.02
CA GLY A 199 -21.21 23.82 40.45
C GLY A 199 -20.12 24.13 39.42
N ASN A 200 -19.03 24.79 39.85
CA ASN A 200 -17.86 25.10 39.04
C ASN A 200 -17.20 23.81 38.53
N SER A 201 -17.66 23.28 37.40
CA SER A 201 -16.99 22.21 36.70
C SER A 201 -15.79 22.80 35.97
N SER A 202 -14.64 22.78 36.65
CA SER A 202 -13.32 22.94 36.09
C SER A 202 -13.11 21.86 35.02
N GLY A 203 -13.57 22.17 33.80
CA GLY A 203 -13.54 21.30 32.64
C GLY A 203 -12.09 20.96 32.32
N THR A 204 -11.63 19.85 32.87
CA THR A 204 -10.37 19.24 32.48
C THR A 204 -10.68 18.60 31.13
N GLY A 205 -10.57 19.40 30.06
CA GLY A 205 -10.86 18.95 28.70
C GLY A 205 -10.01 17.72 28.42
N SER A 206 -10.67 16.56 28.32
CA SER A 206 -9.99 15.34 27.94
C SER A 206 -9.32 15.61 26.59
N PRO A 207 -8.01 15.38 26.44
CA PRO A 207 -7.32 15.67 25.19
C PRO A 207 -8.05 14.96 24.05
N MET A 208 -8.53 15.73 23.06
CA MET A 208 -9.20 15.19 21.87
C MET A 208 -8.37 14.04 21.32
N GLU A 209 -8.90 12.83 21.42
CA GLU A 209 -8.20 11.65 20.94
C GLU A 209 -8.13 11.72 19.42
N SER A 210 -6.93 11.72 18.86
CA SER A 210 -6.77 11.82 17.41
C SER A 210 -7.35 10.55 16.74
N VAL A 211 -8.18 10.68 15.71
CA VAL A 211 -8.86 9.51 15.09
C VAL A 211 -8.30 9.25 13.70
N GLN A 212 -8.14 7.97 13.32
CA GLN A 212 -7.78 7.58 11.95
C GLN A 212 -9.02 7.62 11.04
N PRO A 213 -8.86 8.01 9.77
CA PRO A 213 -9.99 8.00 8.86
C PRO A 213 -10.50 6.57 8.65
N ALA A 214 -11.82 6.39 8.69
CA ALA A 214 -12.43 5.07 8.60
C ALA A 214 -12.16 4.42 7.24
N MET A 215 -11.82 3.12 7.24
CA MET A 215 -11.55 2.31 6.04
C MET A 215 -10.44 2.86 5.13
N VAL A 216 -9.50 3.63 5.69
CA VAL A 216 -8.34 4.15 4.97
C VAL A 216 -7.08 3.48 5.48
N GLY A 217 -6.25 2.96 4.57
CA GLY A 217 -4.96 2.36 4.91
C GLY A 217 -4.65 1.06 4.15
N PHE A 218 -3.51 0.48 4.47
CA PHE A 218 -3.08 -0.81 3.94
C PHE A 218 -3.86 -1.95 4.60
N ARG A 219 -4.25 -2.93 3.78
CA ARG A 219 -4.84 -4.18 4.25
C ARG A 219 -3.75 -5.24 4.34
N PRO A 220 -3.72 -6.05 5.42
CA PRO A 220 -2.79 -7.15 5.55
C PRO A 220 -3.04 -8.17 4.44
N THR A 221 -1.94 -8.69 3.89
CA THR A 221 -1.97 -9.77 2.91
C THR A 221 -1.56 -11.11 3.51
N CYS A 222 -1.29 -11.13 4.82
CA CYS A 222 -1.15 -12.32 5.64
C CYS A 222 -2.35 -12.48 6.59
N ASP A 223 -2.66 -13.72 6.97
CA ASP A 223 -3.70 -14.00 7.94
C ASP A 223 -3.19 -13.94 9.40
N GLU A 224 -4.08 -14.24 10.36
CA GLU A 224 -3.76 -14.24 11.80
C GLU A 224 -2.79 -15.37 12.20
N SER A 225 -2.68 -16.41 11.37
CA SER A 225 -1.75 -17.53 11.55
C SER A 225 -0.39 -17.28 10.90
N ASP A 226 -0.15 -16.05 10.40
CA ASP A 226 1.09 -15.65 9.74
C ASP A 226 1.36 -16.36 8.41
N HIS A 227 0.30 -16.79 7.72
CA HIS A 227 0.41 -17.34 6.37
C HIS A 227 0.09 -16.28 5.33
N CYS A 228 0.95 -16.18 4.32
CA CYS A 228 0.68 -15.30 3.19
C CYS A 228 -0.52 -15.84 2.43
N ILE A 229 -1.53 -14.99 2.27
CA ILE A 229 -2.79 -15.37 1.63
C ILE A 229 -2.50 -15.76 0.18
N PHE A 230 -1.79 -14.91 -0.57
CA PHE A 230 -1.58 -15.12 -2.01
C PHE A 230 -0.68 -16.30 -2.38
N SER A 231 0.27 -16.65 -1.51
CA SER A 231 1.21 -17.73 -1.75
C SER A 231 1.62 -18.36 -0.41
N PRO A 232 1.33 -19.65 -0.17
CA PRO A 232 1.68 -20.31 1.10
C PRO A 232 3.19 -20.43 1.32
N THR A 233 4.02 -20.23 0.29
CA THR A 233 5.49 -20.27 0.40
C THR A 233 6.12 -18.89 0.61
N SER A 234 5.34 -17.82 0.55
CA SER A 234 5.84 -16.46 0.74
C SER A 234 5.88 -16.10 2.22
N PRO A 235 6.97 -15.48 2.72
CA PRO A 235 7.06 -15.02 4.10
C PRO A 235 6.09 -13.86 4.37
N CYS A 236 5.72 -13.71 5.64
CA CYS A 236 4.91 -12.59 6.12
C CYS A 236 5.80 -11.53 6.79
N VAL A 237 5.94 -10.39 6.11
CA VAL A 237 6.82 -9.28 6.48
C VAL A 237 6.08 -8.29 7.39
N GLY A 238 6.67 -8.00 8.54
CA GLY A 238 6.18 -7.07 9.54
C GLY A 238 6.27 -7.60 10.97
N PRO A 239 6.25 -6.73 12.00
CA PRO A 239 6.37 -7.18 13.40
C PRO A 239 5.04 -7.66 14.00
N ILE A 240 3.90 -7.12 13.54
CA ILE A 240 2.59 -7.34 14.17
C ILE A 240 1.80 -8.40 13.41
N ARG A 241 1.45 -9.51 14.07
CA ARG A 241 0.56 -10.54 13.50
C ARG A 241 -0.79 -9.95 13.11
N GLY A 242 -1.34 -10.40 11.98
CA GLY A 242 -2.57 -9.84 11.41
C GLY A 242 -2.39 -8.47 10.72
N MET A 243 -1.21 -7.84 10.78
CA MET A 243 -0.89 -6.61 10.04
C MET A 243 0.26 -6.80 9.02
N LYS A 244 0.75 -8.03 8.87
CA LYS A 244 1.86 -8.36 7.98
C LYS A 244 1.44 -8.46 6.51
N ASN A 245 2.45 -8.37 5.64
CA ASN A 245 2.26 -8.48 4.20
C ASN A 245 3.14 -9.55 3.56
N CYS A 246 2.63 -10.20 2.52
CA CYS A 246 3.37 -11.16 1.72
C CYS A 246 4.63 -10.53 1.14
N GLY A 247 5.75 -11.24 1.24
CA GLY A 247 7.01 -10.82 0.66
C GLY A 247 7.72 -11.92 -0.13
N ALA A 248 8.96 -11.61 -0.48
CA ALA A 248 9.94 -12.55 -1.00
C ALA A 248 11.28 -12.30 -0.30
N CYS A 249 12.08 -13.36 -0.19
CA CYS A 249 13.41 -13.32 0.38
C CYS A 249 14.44 -13.12 -0.74
N TYR A 250 15.37 -12.20 -0.53
CA TYR A 250 16.41 -11.85 -1.48
C TYR A 250 17.78 -11.97 -0.82
N ASN A 251 18.71 -12.66 -1.49
CA ASN A 251 20.04 -13.00 -0.94
C ASN A 251 21.18 -12.24 -1.63
N THR A 252 20.91 -11.56 -2.73
CA THR A 252 21.92 -10.81 -3.48
C THR A 252 21.54 -9.33 -3.55
N PRO A 253 22.53 -8.43 -3.53
CA PRO A 253 22.29 -7.00 -3.76
C PRO A 253 21.57 -6.71 -5.07
N ASP A 254 21.92 -7.40 -6.16
CA ASP A 254 21.32 -7.18 -7.48
C ASP A 254 19.82 -7.52 -7.48
N ASP A 255 19.43 -8.62 -6.84
CA ASP A 255 18.01 -8.98 -6.72
C ASP A 255 17.24 -7.98 -5.83
N ILE A 256 17.88 -7.48 -4.77
CA ILE A 256 17.30 -6.44 -3.89
C ILE A 256 17.12 -5.13 -4.66
N GLU A 257 18.09 -4.72 -5.47
CA GLU A 257 17.98 -3.50 -6.27
C GLU A 257 16.88 -3.61 -7.34
N GLY A 258 16.73 -4.80 -7.93
CA GLY A 258 15.67 -5.12 -8.89
C GLY A 258 14.28 -5.29 -8.27
N ALA A 259 14.17 -5.48 -6.96
CA ALA A 259 12.90 -5.69 -6.29
C ALA A 259 11.97 -4.47 -6.42
N SER A 260 10.71 -4.76 -6.73
CA SER A 260 9.66 -3.76 -6.91
C SER A 260 8.45 -4.11 -6.06
N ILE A 261 7.70 -3.08 -5.67
CA ILE A 261 6.50 -3.24 -4.85
C ILE A 261 5.29 -2.86 -5.69
N GLN A 262 4.32 -3.77 -5.79
CA GLN A 262 3.03 -3.49 -6.39
C GLN A 262 2.07 -2.91 -5.35
N VAL A 263 1.45 -1.78 -5.66
CA VAL A 263 0.44 -1.15 -4.82
C VAL A 263 -0.89 -1.23 -5.54
N TRP A 264 -1.80 -2.04 -5.03
CA TRP A 264 -3.19 -2.08 -5.51
C TRP A 264 -4.00 -1.05 -4.76
N THR A 265 -4.76 -0.21 -5.47
CA THR A 265 -5.64 0.78 -4.85
C THR A 265 -7.09 0.44 -5.12
N SER A 266 -7.90 0.48 -4.07
CA SER A 266 -9.34 0.26 -4.13
C SER A 266 -10.08 1.29 -3.30
N TYR A 267 -11.33 1.56 -3.66
CA TYR A 267 -12.14 2.61 -3.05
C TYR A 267 -13.40 2.04 -2.39
N GLN A 268 -13.80 2.65 -1.27
CA GLN A 268 -15.02 2.28 -0.53
C GLN A 268 -15.78 3.53 -0.10
N GLY A 269 -17.10 3.41 0.06
CA GLY A 269 -17.98 4.49 0.51
C GLY A 269 -18.58 5.29 -0.64
N THR A 270 -18.61 6.63 -0.55
CA THR A 270 -19.27 7.50 -1.52
C THR A 270 -18.39 8.63 -2.04
N ASP A 271 -18.63 9.02 -3.29
CA ASP A 271 -17.98 10.17 -3.93
C ASP A 271 -18.71 11.50 -3.63
N LEU A 272 -18.25 12.60 -4.24
CA LEU A 272 -18.84 13.94 -4.11
C LEU A 272 -20.35 13.99 -4.43
N GLU A 273 -20.81 13.20 -5.40
CA GLU A 273 -22.20 13.14 -5.84
C GLU A 273 -23.00 12.08 -5.07
N ARG A 274 -22.43 11.53 -3.99
CA ARG A 274 -22.99 10.45 -3.17
C ARG A 274 -23.20 9.14 -3.93
N GLN A 275 -22.49 8.96 -5.04
CA GLN A 275 -22.51 7.70 -5.76
C GLN A 275 -21.63 6.68 -5.01
N PRO A 276 -22.10 5.42 -4.89
CA PRO A 276 -21.30 4.38 -4.24
C PRO A 276 -20.05 4.05 -5.06
N LEU A 277 -18.93 3.86 -4.36
CA LEU A 277 -17.65 3.41 -4.89
C LEU A 277 -17.62 1.88 -4.89
N LEU A 278 -17.30 1.27 -6.03
CA LEU A 278 -17.47 -0.17 -6.30
C LEU A 278 -16.16 -0.94 -6.38
N SER A 279 -15.03 -0.27 -6.59
CA SER A 279 -13.71 -0.90 -6.78
C SER A 279 -13.22 -1.71 -5.58
N GLY A 280 -13.69 -1.44 -4.36
CA GLY A 280 -13.41 -2.26 -3.17
C GLY A 280 -13.85 -3.72 -3.30
N GLY A 281 -14.87 -4.03 -4.12
CA GLY A 281 -15.30 -5.40 -4.38
C GLY A 281 -14.42 -6.15 -5.39
N MET A 282 -13.55 -5.42 -6.11
CA MET A 282 -12.76 -5.95 -7.22
C MET A 282 -11.30 -6.21 -6.87
N ASP A 283 -10.84 -5.80 -5.68
CA ASP A 283 -9.45 -6.00 -5.29
C ASP A 283 -9.07 -7.48 -5.16
N PRO A 284 -7.78 -7.86 -5.25
CA PRO A 284 -7.35 -9.26 -5.22
C PRO A 284 -7.82 -10.04 -3.98
N MET A 285 -8.00 -9.36 -2.84
CA MET A 285 -8.52 -9.97 -1.63
C MET A 285 -10.04 -10.19 -1.71
N GLY A 286 -10.79 -9.21 -2.21
CA GLY A 286 -12.23 -9.30 -2.46
C GLY A 286 -12.54 -10.40 -3.48
N PHE A 287 -11.81 -10.41 -4.60
CA PHE A 287 -11.94 -11.43 -5.63
C PHE A 287 -11.66 -12.82 -5.08
N ARG A 288 -10.59 -13.02 -4.30
CA ARG A 288 -10.30 -14.33 -3.70
C ARG A 288 -11.38 -14.79 -2.74
N LYS A 289 -11.92 -13.88 -1.90
CA LYS A 289 -13.03 -14.19 -0.99
C LYS A 289 -14.26 -14.64 -1.78
N PHE A 290 -14.58 -13.96 -2.88
CA PHE A 290 -15.74 -14.26 -3.70
C PHE A 290 -15.58 -15.54 -4.53
N ALA A 291 -14.45 -15.67 -5.24
CA ALA A 291 -14.16 -16.81 -6.09
C ALA A 291 -13.97 -18.10 -5.28
N GLY A 292 -13.53 -17.97 -4.02
CA GLY A 292 -13.18 -19.10 -3.16
C GLY A 292 -11.91 -19.82 -3.65
N GLY A 293 -11.30 -20.61 -2.76
CA GLY A 293 -10.10 -21.39 -3.11
C GLY A 293 -10.33 -22.37 -4.26
N LYS A 294 -11.57 -22.86 -4.43
CA LYS A 294 -11.96 -23.81 -5.48
C LYS A 294 -11.87 -23.20 -6.88
N PHE A 295 -12.27 -21.95 -7.09
CA PHE A 295 -12.21 -21.34 -8.41
C PHE A 295 -10.77 -21.18 -8.90
N VAL A 296 -9.87 -20.72 -8.02
CA VAL A 296 -8.44 -20.61 -8.35
C VAL A 296 -7.85 -22.00 -8.62
N GLY A 297 -8.23 -23.00 -7.81
CA GLY A 297 -7.85 -24.40 -8.06
C GLY A 297 -8.34 -24.92 -9.42
N ASN A 298 -9.58 -24.61 -9.79
CA ASN A 298 -10.17 -25.00 -11.07
C ASN A 298 -9.49 -24.31 -12.26
N ILE A 299 -9.15 -23.02 -12.14
CA ILE A 299 -8.37 -22.33 -13.18
C ILE A 299 -6.99 -22.96 -13.33
N LYS A 300 -6.27 -23.19 -12.23
CA LYS A 300 -4.94 -23.84 -12.29
C LYS A 300 -5.01 -25.21 -12.94
N TYR A 301 -6.03 -26.01 -12.58
CA TYR A 301 -6.28 -27.31 -13.19
C TYR A 301 -6.60 -27.21 -14.68
N ALA A 302 -7.41 -26.23 -15.09
CA ALA A 302 -7.74 -26.02 -16.50
C ALA A 302 -6.51 -25.59 -17.31
N VAL A 303 -5.69 -24.67 -16.77
CA VAL A 303 -4.45 -24.21 -17.42
C VAL A 303 -3.44 -25.35 -17.55
N SER A 304 -3.19 -26.11 -16.48
CA SER A 304 -2.25 -27.25 -16.54
C SER A 304 -2.72 -28.33 -17.51
N LYS A 305 -4.04 -28.55 -17.62
CA LYS A 305 -4.61 -29.46 -18.63
C LYS A 305 -4.36 -28.96 -20.06
N ILE A 306 -4.48 -27.66 -20.30
CA ILE A 306 -4.17 -27.06 -21.61
C ILE A 306 -2.68 -27.19 -21.93
N GLU A 307 -1.79 -26.88 -20.98
CA GLU A 307 -0.34 -27.00 -21.14
C GLU A 307 0.10 -28.44 -21.44
N ASN A 308 -0.46 -29.42 -20.71
CA ASN A 308 -0.19 -30.83 -20.95
C ASN A 308 -0.71 -31.29 -22.32
N THR A 309 -1.88 -30.78 -22.75
CA THR A 309 -2.43 -31.10 -24.07
C THR A 309 -1.58 -30.49 -25.19
N ALA A 310 -1.15 -29.24 -25.04
CA ALA A 310 -0.28 -28.55 -25.99
C ALA A 310 1.10 -29.24 -26.10
N SER A 311 1.66 -29.68 -24.97
CA SER A 311 2.93 -30.42 -24.94
C SER A 311 2.83 -31.79 -25.61
N GLY A 312 1.69 -32.47 -25.48
CA GLY A 312 1.43 -33.74 -26.17
C GLY A 312 1.14 -33.61 -27.67
N MET A 313 0.76 -32.41 -28.14
CA MET A 313 0.48 -32.13 -29.55
C MET A 313 1.71 -31.67 -30.34
N MET A 314 2.83 -31.34 -29.69
CA MET A 314 4.08 -31.14 -30.41
C MET A 314 4.57 -32.52 -30.85
N PRO A 315 4.43 -32.89 -32.14
CA PRO A 315 4.84 -34.20 -32.60
C PRO A 315 6.34 -34.35 -32.31
N GLY A 316 6.70 -35.43 -31.63
CA GLY A 316 8.10 -35.81 -31.47
C GLY A 316 8.71 -35.81 -32.86
N ASP A 317 9.71 -34.95 -33.04
CA ASP A 317 10.46 -34.82 -34.27
C ASP A 317 11.13 -36.19 -34.50
N GLU A 318 10.45 -37.06 -35.26
CA GLU A 318 10.99 -38.30 -35.82
C GLU A 318 12.10 -37.89 -36.79
N THR A 319 13.22 -37.47 -36.23
CA THR A 319 14.46 -37.28 -36.97
C THR A 319 15.04 -38.67 -37.22
N ASN A 320 14.46 -39.26 -38.28
CA ASN A 320 14.99 -40.30 -39.15
C ASN A 320 16.40 -40.78 -38.78
N SER A 321 16.41 -42.00 -38.25
CA SER A 321 17.50 -42.95 -38.40
C SER A 321 17.99 -42.96 -39.85
N THR A 322 19.20 -42.46 -40.07
CA THR A 322 19.95 -42.75 -41.29
C THR A 322 20.77 -44.01 -41.00
N PRO A 323 20.72 -45.04 -41.86
CA PRO A 323 21.26 -46.37 -41.59
C PRO A 323 22.79 -46.42 -41.44
#